data_AF-A0A533X0V5-F1
#
_entry.id   AF-A0A533X0V5-F1
#
_cell.length_a   1.000
_cell.length_b   1.000
_cell.length_c   1.000
_cell.angle_alpha   90.00
_cell.angle_beta   90.00
_cell.angle_gamma   90.00
#
_symmetry.space_group_name_H-M   'P 1'
#
loop_
_entity.id
_entity.type
_entity.pdbx_description
1 polymer ?
#
loop_
_entity_poly.entity_id
_entity_poly.type
_entity_poly.pdbx_seq_one_letter_code
_entity_poly.pdbx_strand_id
1 'polypeptide(L)'
;MPFGLRKKKAQVTVDRQRQVDICYATRQLEQGNLSFVVVSNPDTPIVFSFQNISLAEPRMAQGTLEGGIKERIAKGLYFYVGQAQDPELTEELVQLDTGTMTINSDGIAFVGKSKHISVDFGDIDSIGYTNNGITISARTHLKRLRFEGADKVEVPLKVQDRMYSQHLSGRLMQVLLEAVMKTSLERRR
;
A
#
# COMPACT_ATOMS: atom_id res chain seq x y z
N MET A 1 26.63 -42.04 -7.12
CA MET A 1 26.28 -41.34 -5.85
C MET A 1 25.12 -40.37 -6.09
N PRO A 2 23.91 -40.55 -5.51
CA PRO A 2 22.74 -39.72 -5.83
C PRO A 2 22.32 -38.82 -4.65
N PHE A 3 23.20 -37.93 -4.18
CA PHE A 3 22.87 -37.03 -3.06
C PHE A 3 22.14 -35.74 -3.47
N GLY A 4 22.10 -35.40 -4.77
CA GLY A 4 21.46 -34.17 -5.28
C GLY A 4 19.95 -34.24 -5.50
N LEU A 5 19.39 -35.41 -5.81
CA LEU A 5 17.97 -35.58 -6.16
C LEU A 5 17.04 -35.50 -4.94
N ARG A 6 17.50 -35.96 -3.76
CA ARG A 6 16.72 -35.87 -2.51
C ARG A 6 16.56 -34.42 -2.02
N LYS A 7 17.61 -33.60 -2.13
CA LYS A 7 17.57 -32.19 -1.69
C LYS A 7 16.59 -31.36 -2.53
N LYS A 8 16.55 -31.56 -3.85
CA LYS A 8 15.59 -30.87 -4.72
C LYS A 8 14.13 -31.23 -4.44
N LYS A 9 13.81 -32.52 -4.22
CA LYS A 9 12.44 -32.94 -3.89
C LYS A 9 11.97 -32.43 -2.52
N ALA A 10 12.86 -32.40 -1.53
CA ALA A 10 12.55 -31.85 -0.21
C ALA A 10 12.23 -30.34 -0.29
N GLN A 11 13.06 -29.56 -1.01
CA GLN A 11 12.86 -28.12 -1.17
C GLN A 11 11.51 -27.79 -1.84
N VAL A 12 11.19 -28.47 -2.94
CA VAL A 12 9.92 -28.29 -3.67
C VAL A 12 8.69 -28.59 -2.80
N THR A 13 8.81 -29.56 -1.88
CA THR A 13 7.72 -29.92 -0.97
C THR A 13 7.51 -28.83 0.10
N VAL A 14 8.60 -28.27 0.63
CA VAL A 14 8.57 -27.17 1.60
C VAL A 14 7.98 -25.89 0.97
N ASP A 15 8.41 -25.55 -0.25
CA ASP A 15 7.92 -24.36 -0.96
C ASP A 15 6.42 -24.49 -1.27
N ARG A 16 5.97 -25.68 -1.67
CA ARG A 16 4.54 -25.95 -1.89
C ARG A 16 3.72 -25.83 -0.60
N GLN A 17 4.23 -26.37 0.51
CA GLN A 17 3.55 -26.26 1.80
C GLN A 17 3.44 -24.81 2.26
N ARG A 18 4.53 -24.03 2.13
CA ARG A 18 4.53 -22.58 2.42
C ARG A 18 3.44 -21.87 1.61
N GLN A 19 3.33 -22.14 0.31
CA GLN A 19 2.33 -21.51 -0.54
C GLN A 19 0.90 -21.84 -0.08
N VAL A 20 0.64 -23.10 0.28
CA VAL A 20 -0.67 -23.53 0.78
C VAL A 20 -1.02 -22.83 2.09
N ASP A 21 -0.08 -22.77 3.02
CA ASP A 21 -0.29 -22.18 4.35
C ASP A 21 -0.52 -20.66 4.26
N ILE A 22 0.22 -19.95 3.39
CA ILE A 22 0.02 -18.52 3.13
C ILE A 22 -1.34 -18.25 2.46
N CYS A 23 -1.71 -19.05 1.46
CA CYS A 23 -3.03 -18.95 0.82
C CYS A 23 -4.16 -19.18 1.83
N TYR A 24 -4.00 -20.14 2.73
CA TYR A 24 -4.95 -20.42 3.79
C TYR A 24 -5.07 -19.23 4.76
N ALA A 25 -3.94 -18.71 5.26
CA ALA A 25 -3.92 -17.55 6.14
C ALA A 25 -4.59 -16.33 5.48
N THR A 26 -4.30 -16.06 4.22
CA THR A 26 -4.88 -14.93 3.48
C THR A 26 -6.41 -15.05 3.39
N ARG A 27 -6.93 -16.24 3.07
CA ARG A 27 -8.38 -16.48 3.03
C ARG A 27 -9.05 -16.32 4.38
N GLN A 28 -8.37 -16.70 5.46
CA GLN A 28 -8.87 -16.52 6.81
C GLN A 28 -8.92 -15.03 7.20
N LEU A 29 -7.91 -14.26 6.79
CA LEU A 29 -7.92 -12.80 6.96
C LEU A 29 -9.06 -12.16 6.15
N GLU A 30 -9.34 -12.60 4.93
CA GLU A 30 -10.50 -12.14 4.14
C GLU A 30 -11.85 -12.41 4.86
N GLN A 31 -11.90 -13.44 5.71
CA GLN A 31 -13.07 -13.73 6.54
C GLN A 31 -13.12 -12.88 7.83
N GLY A 32 -12.07 -12.11 8.13
CA GLY A 32 -11.91 -11.30 9.33
C GLY A 32 -11.13 -11.98 10.46
N ASN A 33 -10.56 -13.16 10.24
CA ASN A 33 -9.85 -13.89 11.27
C ASN A 33 -8.39 -13.42 11.39
N LEU A 34 -8.12 -12.57 12.39
CA LEU A 34 -6.78 -11.99 12.63
C LEU A 34 -5.82 -12.87 13.43
N SER A 35 -6.24 -14.06 13.90
CA SER A 35 -5.39 -14.96 14.71
C SER A 35 -4.13 -15.48 14.00
N PHE A 36 -4.09 -15.33 12.67
CA PHE A 36 -2.95 -15.67 11.83
C PHE A 36 -1.85 -14.61 11.85
N VAL A 37 -2.10 -13.42 12.40
CA VAL A 37 -1.08 -12.39 12.54
C VAL A 37 -0.57 -12.38 13.97
N VAL A 38 0.74 -12.57 14.12
CA VAL A 38 1.40 -12.76 15.42
C VAL A 38 1.21 -11.57 16.36
N VAL A 39 0.95 -10.39 15.80
CA VAL A 39 0.78 -9.12 16.52
C VAL A 39 -0.64 -8.97 17.11
N SER A 40 -1.60 -9.81 16.72
CA SER A 40 -2.98 -9.71 17.19
C SER A 40 -3.16 -10.37 18.56
N ASN A 41 -3.06 -9.60 19.65
CA ASN A 41 -3.52 -10.04 20.97
C ASN A 41 -5.01 -9.69 21.16
N PRO A 42 -5.89 -10.65 21.53
CA PRO A 42 -7.32 -10.42 21.71
C PRO A 42 -7.66 -9.30 22.72
N ASP A 43 -6.84 -9.12 23.76
CA ASP A 43 -7.10 -8.18 24.87
C ASP A 43 -6.55 -6.76 24.62
N THR A 44 -5.76 -6.56 23.57
CA THR A 44 -5.25 -5.25 23.18
C THR A 44 -5.98 -4.71 21.96
N PRO A 45 -6.12 -3.37 21.82
CA PRO A 45 -6.58 -2.81 20.55
C PRO A 45 -5.68 -3.32 19.42
N ILE A 46 -6.31 -3.83 18.36
CA ILE A 46 -5.57 -4.32 17.19
C ILE A 46 -4.89 -3.09 16.57
N VAL A 47 -3.56 -3.08 16.57
CA VAL A 47 -2.76 -1.99 16.02
C VAL A 47 -1.68 -2.60 15.12
N PHE A 48 -1.78 -2.36 13.82
CA PHE A 48 -0.74 -2.69 12.85
C PHE A 48 -0.01 -1.41 12.45
N SER A 49 1.30 -1.35 12.69
CA SER A 49 2.12 -0.19 12.34
C SER A 49 3.18 -0.57 11.31
N PHE A 50 3.16 0.11 10.17
CA PHE A 50 4.04 -0.09 9.04
C PHE A 50 4.93 1.14 8.85
N GLN A 51 6.23 0.95 8.95
CA GLN A 51 7.21 2.03 8.75
C GLN A 51 7.61 2.16 7.27
N ASN A 52 8.19 3.31 6.92
CA ASN A 52 8.69 3.62 5.57
C ASN A 52 7.60 3.58 4.49
N ILE A 53 6.37 3.91 4.87
CA ILE A 53 5.25 4.05 3.95
C ILE A 53 5.27 5.46 3.36
N SER A 54 5.17 5.56 2.04
CA SER A 54 5.01 6.82 1.34
C SER A 54 3.53 7.17 1.20
N LEU A 55 3.18 8.40 1.55
CA LEU A 55 1.88 8.99 1.29
C LEU A 55 1.95 9.78 -0.02
N ALA A 56 1.04 9.51 -0.95
CA ALA A 56 0.96 10.19 -2.23
C ALA A 56 -0.49 10.52 -2.61
N GLU A 57 -0.65 11.51 -3.48
CA GLU A 57 -1.94 11.91 -4.05
C GLU A 57 -1.81 12.15 -5.55
N PRO A 58 -2.85 11.86 -6.35
CA PRO A 58 -2.87 12.25 -7.75
C PRO A 58 -2.93 13.79 -7.87
N ARG A 59 -2.12 14.33 -8.77
CA ARG A 59 -2.14 15.75 -9.18
C ARG A 59 -2.11 15.84 -10.69
N MET A 60 -2.86 16.78 -11.23
CA MET A 60 -2.75 17.14 -12.64
C MET A 60 -1.42 17.85 -12.88
N ALA A 61 -0.57 17.26 -13.72
CA ALA A 61 0.61 17.92 -14.26
C ALA A 61 0.25 18.49 -15.63
N GLN A 62 0.54 19.78 -15.84
CA GLN A 62 0.54 20.35 -17.18
C GLN A 62 1.86 19.96 -17.86
N GLY A 63 1.78 19.27 -18.99
CA GLY A 63 2.95 19.06 -19.84
C GLY A 63 3.60 20.41 -20.20
N THR A 64 4.92 20.48 -20.10
CA THR A 64 5.69 21.60 -20.67
C THR A 64 5.50 21.58 -22.18
N LEU A 65 5.29 22.75 -22.80
CA LEU A 65 5.22 22.92 -24.26
C LEU A 65 6.54 22.48 -24.92
N GLU A 66 6.69 21.18 -25.18
CA GLU A 66 7.78 20.60 -25.96
C GLU A 66 7.40 20.76 -27.45
N GLY A 67 7.59 21.97 -27.97
CA GLY A 67 7.25 22.29 -29.36
C GLY A 67 7.72 23.69 -29.77
N GLY A 68 8.92 23.76 -30.36
CA GLY A 68 9.38 24.95 -31.07
C GLY A 68 10.83 25.31 -30.80
N ILE A 69 11.47 25.90 -31.80
CA ILE A 69 12.82 26.46 -31.69
C ILE A 69 12.71 27.84 -31.06
N LYS A 70 13.44 28.06 -29.96
CA LYS A 70 13.58 29.36 -29.31
C LYS A 70 14.97 29.92 -29.60
N GLU A 71 15.06 30.86 -30.54
CA GLU A 71 16.31 31.54 -30.85
C GLU A 71 16.31 32.98 -30.32
N ARG A 72 17.44 33.39 -29.74
CA ARG A 72 17.63 34.74 -29.25
C ARG A 72 18.20 35.60 -30.37
N ILE A 73 17.40 36.53 -30.87
CA ILE A 73 17.84 37.43 -31.95
C ILE A 73 18.53 38.68 -31.38
N ALA A 74 18.11 39.14 -30.20
CA ALA A 74 18.76 40.26 -29.51
C ALA A 74 18.67 40.15 -27.98
N LYS A 75 19.36 41.04 -27.26
CA LYS A 75 19.33 41.07 -25.81
C LYS A 75 17.91 41.41 -25.32
N GLY A 76 17.18 40.39 -24.86
CA GLY A 76 15.80 40.54 -24.39
C GLY A 76 14.73 40.23 -25.45
N LEU A 77 15.12 39.94 -26.69
CA LEU A 77 14.19 39.60 -27.78
C LEU A 77 14.43 38.16 -28.26
N TYR A 78 13.35 37.38 -28.25
CA TYR A 78 13.34 35.96 -28.62
C TYR A 78 12.34 35.73 -29.75
N PHE A 79 12.70 34.87 -30.69
CA PHE A 79 11.83 34.39 -31.75
C PHE A 79 11.50 32.93 -31.49
N TYR A 80 10.21 32.60 -31.61
CA TYR A 80 9.67 31.28 -31.35
C TYR A 80 9.03 30.75 -32.64
N VAL A 81 9.49 29.61 -33.14
CA VAL A 81 8.90 28.92 -34.30
C VAL A 81 8.49 27.52 -33.90
N GLY A 82 7.17 27.27 -33.86
CA GLY A 82 6.58 25.96 -33.58
C GLY A 82 5.06 26.02 -33.57
N GLN A 83 4.40 24.89 -33.88
CA GLN A 83 2.99 24.73 -33.55
C GLN A 83 2.86 24.56 -32.03
N ALA A 84 2.05 25.40 -31.38
CA ALA A 84 1.63 25.14 -30.00
C ALA A 84 0.83 23.83 -30.00
N GLN A 85 1.40 22.78 -29.41
CA GLN A 85 0.61 21.61 -29.06
C GLN A 85 -0.09 21.92 -27.73
N ASP A 86 -1.40 21.63 -27.63
CA ASP A 86 -2.09 21.76 -26.36
C ASP A 86 -1.38 20.87 -25.32
N PRO A 87 -1.06 21.40 -24.13
CA PRO A 87 -0.37 20.62 -23.12
C PRO A 87 -1.25 19.43 -22.73
N GLU A 88 -0.76 18.22 -22.97
CA GLU A 88 -1.43 17.01 -22.54
C GLU A 88 -1.48 17.02 -21.00
N LEU A 89 -2.70 17.01 -20.46
CA LEU A 89 -2.92 16.93 -19.02
C LEU A 89 -2.71 15.49 -18.59
N THR A 90 -1.62 15.24 -17.89
CA THR A 90 -1.30 13.91 -17.36
C THR A 90 -1.50 13.93 -15.85
N GLU A 91 -2.21 12.92 -15.33
CA GLU A 91 -2.26 12.68 -13.90
C GLU A 91 -0.93 12.09 -13.42
N GLU A 92 -0.21 12.84 -12.60
CA GLU A 92 1.02 12.41 -11.95
C GLU A 92 0.75 12.07 -10.48
N LEU A 93 1.35 10.99 -9.99
CA LEU A 93 1.31 10.66 -8.58
C LEU A 93 2.41 11.42 -7.84
N VAL A 94 2.02 12.35 -6.96
CA VAL A 94 2.98 13.17 -6.21
C VAL A 94 3.11 12.64 -4.79
N GLN A 95 4.31 12.19 -4.44
CA GLN A 95 4.64 11.83 -3.07
C GLN A 95 4.63 13.08 -2.18
N LEU A 96 3.82 13.04 -1.12
CA LEU A 96 3.67 14.12 -0.16
C LEU A 96 4.62 13.96 1.02
N ASP A 97 4.80 12.74 1.52
CA ASP A 97 5.64 12.46 2.69
C ASP A 97 6.00 10.96 2.77
N THR A 98 6.91 10.61 3.68
CA THR A 98 7.23 9.24 4.07
C THR A 98 7.21 9.13 5.59
N GLY A 99 6.59 8.08 6.11
CA GLY A 99 6.36 7.94 7.54
C GLY A 99 5.86 6.57 7.98
N THR A 100 5.15 6.58 9.10
CA THR A 100 4.52 5.40 9.67
C THR A 100 3.03 5.44 9.38
N MET A 101 2.51 4.37 8.79
CA MET A 101 1.07 4.13 8.67
C MET A 101 0.64 3.15 9.74
N THR A 102 -0.42 3.48 10.46
CA THR A 102 -1.00 2.66 11.51
C THR A 102 -2.45 2.35 11.17
N ILE A 103 -2.83 1.07 11.19
CA ILE A 103 -4.22 0.60 11.16
C ILE A 103 -4.59 0.23 12.58
N ASN A 104 -5.65 0.83 13.13
CA ASN A 104 -6.13 0.54 14.47
C ASN A 104 -7.63 0.18 14.47
N SER A 105 -8.26 0.05 15.64
CA SER A 105 -9.68 -0.27 15.77
C SER A 105 -10.63 0.80 15.25
N ASP A 106 -10.18 2.04 15.14
CA ASP A 106 -11.02 3.18 14.79
C ASP A 106 -10.87 3.58 13.32
N GLY A 107 -9.69 3.33 12.74
CA GLY A 107 -9.37 3.75 11.40
C GLY A 107 -7.91 3.56 11.04
N ILE A 108 -7.41 4.49 10.26
CA ILE A 108 -6.04 4.55 9.80
C ILE A 108 -5.46 5.91 10.17
N ALA A 109 -4.25 5.89 10.71
CA ALA A 109 -3.44 7.07 10.91
C ALA A 109 -2.16 6.98 10.08
N PHE A 110 -1.69 8.11 9.58
CA PHE A 110 -0.38 8.26 8.98
C PHE A 110 0.35 9.42 9.63
N VAL A 111 1.61 9.19 10.00
CA VAL A 111 2.49 10.17 10.62
C VAL A 111 3.79 10.22 9.82
N GLY A 112 3.91 11.24 8.98
CA GLY A 112 5.12 11.61 8.26
C GLY A 112 5.91 12.71 8.98
N LYS A 113 6.90 13.28 8.29
CA LYS A 113 7.70 14.39 8.83
C LYS A 113 6.94 15.72 8.87
N SER A 114 6.01 15.89 7.94
CA SER A 114 5.28 17.14 7.66
C SER A 114 3.78 16.93 7.50
N LYS A 115 3.34 15.70 7.22
CA LYS A 115 1.94 15.33 7.02
C LYS A 115 1.48 14.36 8.09
N HIS A 116 0.29 14.65 8.62
CA HIS A 116 -0.47 13.78 9.50
C HIS A 116 -1.84 13.59 8.88
N ILE A 117 -2.27 12.35 8.75
CA ILE A 117 -3.59 11.99 8.22
C ILE A 117 -4.24 11.03 9.20
N SER A 118 -5.53 11.20 9.45
CA SER A 118 -6.36 10.25 10.17
C SER A 118 -7.65 10.06 9.38
N VAL A 119 -8.03 8.81 9.15
CA VAL A 119 -9.26 8.44 8.45
C VAL A 119 -9.96 7.38 9.27
N ASP A 120 -11.13 7.72 9.80
CA ASP A 120 -11.95 6.80 10.55
C ASP A 120 -12.62 5.79 9.60
N PHE A 121 -12.84 4.56 10.05
CA PHE A 121 -13.50 3.54 9.22
C PHE A 121 -14.88 3.95 8.72
N GLY A 122 -15.61 4.78 9.48
CA GLY A 122 -16.93 5.29 9.09
C GLY A 122 -16.90 6.27 7.92
N ASP A 123 -15.73 6.85 7.63
CA ASP A 123 -15.53 7.82 6.54
C ASP A 123 -14.94 7.19 5.28
N ILE A 124 -14.51 5.92 5.33
CA ILE A 124 -13.94 5.22 4.18
C ILE A 124 -15.06 4.81 3.21
N ASP A 125 -15.04 5.37 2.00
CA ASP A 125 -15.98 5.03 0.93
C ASP A 125 -15.50 3.82 0.10
N SER A 126 -14.18 3.73 -0.13
CA SER A 126 -13.60 2.60 -0.87
C SER A 126 -12.12 2.38 -0.53
N ILE A 127 -11.74 1.10 -0.58
CA ILE A 127 -10.36 0.63 -0.43
C ILE A 127 -9.98 -0.09 -1.73
N GLY A 128 -8.90 0.36 -2.36
CA GLY A 128 -8.25 -0.31 -3.48
C GLY A 128 -6.83 -0.71 -3.12
N TYR A 129 -6.19 -1.51 -3.97
CA TYR A 129 -4.79 -1.89 -3.78
C TYR A 129 -3.96 -1.69 -5.04
N THR A 130 -2.67 -1.50 -4.83
CA THR A 130 -1.62 -1.51 -5.86
C THR A 130 -0.72 -2.72 -5.63
N ASN A 131 0.35 -2.88 -6.41
CA ASN A 131 1.29 -3.98 -6.18
C ASN A 131 1.97 -3.89 -4.81
N ASN A 132 2.25 -2.67 -4.33
CA ASN A 132 3.06 -2.39 -3.14
C ASN A 132 2.36 -1.45 -2.14
N GLY A 133 1.03 -1.44 -2.11
CA GLY A 133 0.32 -0.47 -1.29
C GLY A 133 -1.20 -0.52 -1.41
N ILE A 134 -1.85 0.45 -0.78
CA ILE A 134 -3.30 0.63 -0.82
C ILE A 134 -3.68 2.04 -1.24
N THR A 135 -4.91 2.16 -1.70
CA THR A 135 -5.55 3.45 -1.97
C THR A 135 -6.85 3.56 -1.22
N ILE A 136 -7.13 4.74 -0.70
CA ILE A 136 -8.30 5.00 0.13
C ILE A 136 -8.99 6.25 -0.40
N SER A 137 -10.27 6.10 -0.73
CA SER A 137 -11.15 7.23 -0.96
C SER A 137 -12.02 7.36 0.29
N ALA A 138 -12.00 8.53 0.91
CA ALA A 138 -12.73 8.79 2.15
C ALA A 138 -13.48 10.11 2.04
N ARG A 139 -14.65 10.19 2.64
CA ARG A 139 -15.52 11.37 2.59
C ARG A 139 -14.85 12.63 3.12
N THR A 140 -13.98 12.47 4.10
CA THR A 140 -13.22 13.56 4.74
C THR A 140 -12.08 14.09 3.87
N HIS A 141 -11.72 13.41 2.78
CA HIS A 141 -10.62 13.77 1.89
C HIS A 141 -11.08 13.87 0.44
N LEU A 142 -10.95 15.07 -0.14
CA LEU A 142 -11.32 15.32 -1.54
C LEU A 142 -10.53 14.49 -2.55
N LYS A 143 -9.29 14.13 -2.21
CA LYS A 143 -8.40 13.34 -3.07
C LYS A 143 -8.21 11.95 -2.48
N ARG A 144 -8.11 10.97 -3.37
CA ARG A 144 -7.75 9.60 -3.02
C ARG A 144 -6.34 9.59 -2.42
N LEU A 145 -6.24 9.05 -1.22
CA LEU A 145 -4.99 8.84 -0.52
C LEU A 145 -4.34 7.57 -1.04
N ARG A 146 -3.03 7.61 -1.30
CA ARG A 146 -2.26 6.45 -1.74
C ARG A 146 -1.12 6.19 -0.77
N PHE A 147 -1.09 4.98 -0.21
CA PHE A 147 -0.07 4.52 0.72
C PHE A 147 0.77 3.45 0.03
N GLU A 148 2.06 3.70 -0.20
CA GLU A 148 2.96 2.80 -0.92
C GLU A 148 4.19 2.43 -0.10
N GLY A 149 4.92 1.39 -0.52
CA GLY A 149 6.12 0.90 0.17
C GLY A 149 5.86 -0.33 1.05
N ALA A 150 4.70 -0.96 0.90
CA ALA A 150 4.35 -2.19 1.60
C ALA A 150 5.35 -3.32 1.32
N ASP A 151 5.93 -3.37 0.12
CA ASP A 151 6.92 -4.38 -0.27
C ASP A 151 8.17 -4.38 0.62
N LYS A 152 8.47 -3.27 1.28
CA LYS A 152 9.59 -3.12 2.22
C LYS A 152 9.26 -3.60 3.64
N VAL A 153 8.01 -3.96 3.90
CA VAL A 153 7.50 -4.36 5.20
C VAL A 153 7.28 -5.86 5.21
N GLU A 154 7.75 -6.53 6.26
CA GLU A 154 7.50 -7.95 6.48
C GLU A 154 6.42 -8.15 7.54
N VAL A 155 5.46 -9.02 7.25
CA VAL A 155 4.40 -9.43 8.18
C VAL A 155 4.68 -10.86 8.64
N PRO A 156 4.82 -11.08 9.96
CA PRO A 156 4.91 -12.42 10.51
C PRO A 156 3.51 -13.06 10.56
N LEU A 157 3.34 -14.15 9.82
CA LEU A 157 2.13 -14.96 9.79
C LEU A 157 2.36 -16.27 10.55
N LYS A 158 1.42 -16.61 11.44
CA LYS A 158 1.40 -17.87 12.18
C LYS A 158 0.29 -18.77 11.64
N VAL A 159 0.66 -19.95 11.15
CA VAL A 159 -0.28 -20.99 10.72
C VAL A 159 0.02 -22.24 11.53
N GLN A 160 -0.89 -22.60 12.45
CA GLN A 160 -0.65 -23.68 13.43
C GLN A 160 0.65 -23.42 14.22
N ASP A 161 1.62 -24.33 14.16
CA ASP A 161 2.94 -24.20 14.81
C ASP A 161 4.02 -23.63 13.88
N ARG A 162 3.65 -23.17 12.67
CA ARG A 162 4.58 -22.64 11.68
C ARG A 162 4.53 -21.12 11.60
N MET A 163 5.70 -20.52 11.48
CA MET A 163 5.89 -19.08 11.35
C MET A 163 6.43 -18.77 9.97
N TYR A 164 5.80 -17.84 9.28
CA TYR A 164 6.20 -17.36 7.96
C TYR A 164 6.46 -15.86 8.01
N SER A 165 7.55 -15.41 7.40
CA SER A 165 7.70 -14.00 7.05
C SER A 165 7.25 -13.80 5.60
N GLN A 166 6.36 -12.83 5.39
CA GLN A 166 5.81 -12.49 4.09
C GLN A 166 5.90 -10.98 3.87
N HIS A 167 6.48 -10.58 2.74
CA HIS A 167 6.42 -9.17 2.32
C HIS A 167 4.97 -8.73 2.16
N LEU A 168 4.66 -7.57 2.70
CA LEU A 168 3.34 -6.97 2.61
C LEU A 168 3.09 -6.54 1.15
N SER A 169 2.25 -7.29 0.45
CA SER A 169 1.73 -6.84 -0.83
C SER A 169 0.58 -5.86 -0.60
N GLY A 170 0.25 -5.05 -1.60
CA GLY A 170 -0.93 -4.18 -1.49
C GLY A 170 -2.22 -4.96 -1.25
N ARG A 171 -2.35 -6.16 -1.85
CA ARG A 171 -3.48 -7.05 -1.58
C ARG A 171 -3.53 -7.53 -0.13
N LEU A 172 -2.40 -7.96 0.44
CA LEU A 172 -2.35 -8.40 1.83
C LEU A 172 -2.66 -7.23 2.78
N MET A 173 -2.17 -6.04 2.46
CA MET A 173 -2.45 -4.81 3.21
C MET A 173 -3.93 -4.42 3.17
N GLN A 174 -4.58 -4.52 2.00
CA GLN A 174 -6.03 -4.33 1.89
C GLN A 174 -6.78 -5.34 2.75
N VAL A 175 -6.46 -6.63 2.62
CA VAL A 175 -7.15 -7.69 3.36
C VAL A 175 -6.98 -7.52 4.87
N LEU A 176 -5.79 -7.12 5.33
CA LEU A 176 -5.56 -6.78 6.75
C LEU A 176 -6.45 -5.62 7.20
N LEU A 177 -6.52 -4.54 6.41
CA LEU A 177 -7.36 -3.38 6.73
C LEU A 177 -8.84 -3.77 6.82
N GLU A 178 -9.35 -4.51 5.83
CA GLU A 178 -10.74 -4.98 5.80
C GLU A 178 -11.04 -5.93 6.98
N ALA A 179 -10.10 -6.79 7.34
CA ALA A 179 -10.23 -7.69 8.48
C ALA A 179 -10.33 -6.92 9.82
N VAL A 180 -9.49 -5.89 10.01
CA VAL A 180 -9.55 -5.02 11.20
C VAL A 180 -10.87 -4.27 11.24
N MET A 181 -11.29 -3.69 10.12
CA MET A 181 -12.55 -2.95 10.02
C MET A 181 -13.75 -3.84 10.36
N LYS A 182 -13.79 -5.07 9.85
CA LYS A 182 -14.86 -6.03 10.18
C LYS A 182 -14.85 -6.40 11.66
N THR A 183 -13.68 -6.70 12.22
CA THR A 183 -13.53 -7.08 13.63
C THR A 183 -13.90 -5.92 14.57
N SER A 184 -13.55 -4.69 14.23
CA SER A 184 -13.88 -3.52 15.05
C SER A 184 -15.37 -3.20 15.02
N LEU A 185 -16.04 -3.39 13.87
CA LEU A 185 -17.49 -3.27 13.76
C LEU A 185 -18.24 -4.31 14.59
N GLU A 186 -17.75 -5.56 14.63
CA GLU A 186 -18.35 -6.62 15.45
C GLU A 186 -18.21 -6.34 16.95
N ARG A 187 -17.09 -5.79 17.41
CA ARG A 187 -16.87 -5.42 18.83
C ARG A 187 -17.75 -4.26 19.33
N ARG A 188 -18.29 -3.44 18.43
CA ARG A 188 -19.13 -2.28 18.76
C ARG A 188 -20.63 -2.60 18.84
N ARG A 189 -21.04 -3.82 18.49
CA ARG A 189 -22.43 -4.31 18.59
C ARG A 189 -22.65 -5.05 19.91
#